data_AF-A0A961XV17-F1
#
_entry.id   AF-A0A961XV17-F1
#
_cell.length_a   1.000
_cell.length_b   1.000
_cell.length_c   1.000
_cell.angle_alpha   90.00
_cell.angle_beta   90.00
_cell.angle_gamma   90.00
#
_symmetry.space_group_name_H-M   'P 1'
#
loop_
_entity.id
_entity.type
_entity.pdbx_description
1 polymer ?
#
loop_
_entity_poly.entity_id
_entity_poly.type
_entity_poly.pdbx_seq_one_letter_code
_entity_poly.pdbx_strand_id
1 'polypeptide(L)'
;MLDKREIVMQFQDRLRQLIERRGENLAVFARRCNMDRSALSQFLDAKVNRLPRAETLCTIAAAESVSVDWLLGLSQSERSLGEVARVVSIETAADGIAESRLAEWHREAIGYKIRYVPATLPDLLRTQAVLNYEFRSEQPVLRDAKTGQARQQLDYSRRPETDMEIVMPYQRLYELASGAGIWADLPRGARAAQIEHMAQLLDELYPTLRLFLYDGIKAYSAPFTVFGPKRAAIYIGEMYLVVNAVEHIRALTSRFDHLIRIASISADRAPAFINQLKVT
;
A
#
# COMPACT_ATOMS: atom_id res chain seq x y z
N MET A 1 11.99 30.50 -12.59
CA MET A 1 13.27 30.68 -11.87
C MET A 1 12.90 31.27 -10.52
N LEU A 2 13.17 30.59 -9.39
CA LEU A 2 12.77 31.10 -8.06
C LEU A 2 13.54 32.38 -7.71
N ASP A 3 12.84 33.44 -7.29
CA ASP A 3 13.46 34.69 -6.81
C ASP A 3 13.94 34.51 -5.36
N LYS A 4 15.21 34.85 -5.10
CA LYS A 4 15.82 34.78 -3.76
C LYS A 4 15.05 35.62 -2.74
N ARG A 5 14.43 36.73 -3.15
CA ARG A 5 13.63 37.59 -2.25
C ARG A 5 12.36 36.89 -1.80
N GLU A 6 11.72 36.12 -2.68
CA GLU A 6 10.49 35.38 -2.40
C GLU A 6 10.73 34.28 -1.36
N ILE A 7 11.84 33.53 -1.50
CA ILE A 7 12.24 32.49 -0.54
C ILE A 7 12.48 33.08 0.86
N VAL A 8 13.15 34.24 0.95
CA VAL A 8 13.43 34.88 2.24
C VAL A 8 12.16 35.39 2.90
N MET A 9 11.23 35.96 2.14
CA MET A 9 9.92 36.38 2.66
C MET A 9 9.11 35.19 3.19
N GLN A 10 9.01 34.11 2.41
CA GLN A 10 8.31 32.91 2.83
C GLN A 10 8.91 32.29 4.09
N PHE A 11 10.25 32.25 4.18
CA PHE A 11 10.93 31.79 5.39
C PHE A 11 10.63 32.65 6.61
N GLN A 12 10.63 33.98 6.48
CA GLN A 12 10.29 34.88 7.58
C GLN A 12 8.85 34.67 8.07
N ASP A 13 7.90 34.52 7.16
CA ASP A 13 6.49 34.34 7.51
C ASP A 13 6.26 32.99 8.21
N ARG A 14 6.88 31.90 7.70
CA ARG A 14 6.80 30.57 8.31
C ARG A 14 7.47 30.52 9.69
N LEU A 15 8.59 31.23 9.85
CA LEU A 15 9.26 31.36 11.14
C LEU A 15 8.42 32.15 12.16
N ARG A 16 7.73 33.22 11.74
CA ARG A 16 6.78 33.95 12.60
C ARG A 16 5.61 33.06 13.04
N GLN A 17 5.04 32.29 12.11
CA GLN A 17 3.97 31.33 12.43
C GLN A 17 4.39 30.31 13.50
N LEU A 18 5.62 29.79 13.42
CA LEU A 18 6.15 28.86 14.41
C LEU A 18 6.30 29.49 15.81
N ILE A 19 6.77 30.74 15.86
CA ILE A 19 6.93 31.49 17.12
C ILE A 19 5.56 31.80 17.74
N GLU A 20 4.61 32.30 16.92
CA GLU A 20 3.25 32.62 17.36
C GLU A 20 2.49 31.40 17.88
N ARG A 21 2.60 30.26 17.19
CA ARG A 21 1.96 28.99 17.57
C ARG A 21 2.36 28.51 18.96
N ARG A 22 3.61 28.78 19.37
CA ARG A 22 4.12 28.38 20.69
C ARG A 22 3.74 29.38 21.79
N GLY A 23 3.50 30.65 21.43
CA GLY A 23 3.24 31.72 22.40
C GLY A 23 4.43 32.04 23.30
N GLU A 24 5.64 31.64 22.90
CA GLU A 24 6.86 31.79 23.70
C GLU A 24 7.63 33.07 23.33
N ASN A 25 8.39 33.60 24.30
CA ASN A 25 9.24 34.77 24.07
C ASN A 25 10.46 34.40 23.18
N LEU A 26 10.94 35.35 22.37
CA LEU A 26 11.96 35.12 21.33
C LEU A 26 13.25 34.45 21.87
N ALA A 27 13.64 34.76 23.11
CA ALA A 27 14.82 34.20 23.76
C ALA A 27 14.66 32.72 24.19
N VAL A 28 13.43 32.27 24.39
CA VAL A 28 13.11 30.87 24.73
C VAL A 28 13.15 30.03 23.46
N PHE A 29 12.49 30.51 22.40
CA PHE A 29 12.50 29.87 21.08
C PHE A 29 13.92 29.73 20.51
N ALA A 30 14.74 30.78 20.62
CA ALA A 30 16.13 30.75 20.15
C ALA A 30 16.96 29.66 20.86
N ARG A 31 16.86 29.55 22.20
CA ARG A 31 17.55 28.52 22.98
C ARG A 31 17.13 27.11 22.58
N ARG A 32 15.84 26.91 22.30
CA ARG A 32 15.29 25.62 21.88
C ARG A 32 15.80 25.18 20.51
N CYS A 33 15.96 26.13 19.58
CA CYS A 33 16.59 25.90 18.30
C CYS A 33 18.14 25.88 18.38
N ASN A 34 18.73 25.91 19.58
CA ASN A 34 20.17 25.98 19.82
C ASN A 34 20.85 27.16 19.10
N MET A 35 20.24 28.34 19.18
CA MET A 35 20.64 29.56 18.48
C MET A 35 20.65 30.79 19.40
N ASP A 36 21.44 31.80 19.01
CA ASP A 36 21.47 33.10 19.67
C ASP A 36 20.24 33.94 19.35
N ARG A 37 19.73 34.68 20.35
CA ARG A 37 18.60 35.62 20.20
C ARG A 37 18.87 36.68 19.12
N SER A 38 20.10 37.17 19.04
CA SER A 38 20.51 38.17 18.04
C SER A 38 20.48 37.62 16.62
N ALA A 39 20.89 36.36 16.42
CA ALA A 39 20.83 35.68 15.13
C ALA A 39 19.37 35.48 14.68
N LEU A 40 18.50 35.03 15.59
CA LEU A 40 17.07 34.87 15.29
C LEU A 40 16.38 36.21 14.96
N SER A 41 16.74 37.28 15.67
CA SER A 41 16.22 38.63 15.40
C SER A 41 16.66 39.17 14.04
N GLN A 42 17.88 38.86 13.58
CA GLN A 42 18.37 39.26 12.26
C GLN A 42 17.62 38.52 11.14
N PHE A 43 17.20 37.29 11.37
CA PHE A 43 16.43 36.52 10.39
C PHE A 43 14.99 37.04 10.22
N LEU A 44 14.40 37.61 11.26
CA LEU A 44 13.04 38.17 11.24
C LEU A 44 12.94 39.60 10.71
N ASP A 45 14.08 40.29 10.52
CA ASP A 45 14.12 41.65 10.00
C ASP A 45 13.89 41.65 8.48
N ALA A 46 12.78 42.26 8.06
CA ALA A 46 12.39 42.36 6.65
C ALA A 46 13.38 43.20 5.80
N LYS A 47 14.21 44.05 6.43
CA LYS A 47 15.23 44.84 5.72
C LYS A 47 16.49 44.04 5.44
N VAL A 48 16.71 42.95 6.17
CA VAL A 48 17.89 42.09 6.06
C VAL A 48 17.50 40.87 5.22
N ASN A 49 17.81 40.94 3.92
CA ASN A 49 17.52 39.85 2.98
C ASN A 49 18.51 38.67 3.13
N ARG A 50 18.56 38.07 4.33
CA ARG A 50 19.55 37.05 4.72
C ARG A 50 18.86 35.75 5.11
N LEU A 51 19.09 34.72 4.31
CA LEU A 51 18.74 33.34 4.64
C LEU A 51 19.75 32.77 5.66
N PRO A 52 19.32 31.95 6.64
CA PRO A 52 20.25 31.18 7.47
C PRO A 52 21.09 30.20 6.65
N ARG A 53 22.18 29.70 7.25
CA ARG A 53 22.94 28.58 6.67
C ARG A 53 22.09 27.30 6.72
N ALA A 54 22.40 26.34 5.86
CA ALA A 54 21.70 25.06 5.79
C ALA A 54 21.63 24.33 7.15
N GLU A 55 22.72 24.35 7.92
CA GLU A 55 22.77 23.79 9.28
C GLU A 55 21.70 24.40 10.19
N THR A 56 21.58 25.72 10.19
CA THR A 56 20.60 26.46 11.00
C THR A 56 19.16 26.15 10.59
N LEU A 57 18.90 26.02 9.28
CA LEU A 57 17.59 25.60 8.76
C LEU A 57 17.24 24.19 9.25
N CYS A 58 18.20 23.26 9.21
CA CYS A 58 18.01 21.90 9.73
C CYS A 58 17.73 21.88 11.24
N THR A 59 18.39 22.73 12.03
CA THR A 59 18.16 22.80 13.48
C THR A 59 16.77 23.32 13.82
N ILE A 60 16.30 24.38 13.14
CA ILE A 60 14.93 24.91 13.31
C ILE A 60 13.90 23.85 12.91
N ALA A 61 14.12 23.20 11.75
CA ALA A 61 13.26 22.15 11.24
C ALA A 61 13.12 20.98 12.24
N ALA A 62 14.24 20.52 12.79
CA ALA A 62 14.24 19.44 13.79
C ALA A 62 13.55 19.85 15.10
N ALA A 63 13.83 21.06 15.61
CA ALA A 63 13.27 21.54 16.88
C ALA A 63 11.76 21.79 16.83
N GLU A 64 11.22 22.12 15.65
CA GLU A 64 9.79 22.36 15.43
C GLU A 64 9.07 21.19 14.73
N SER A 65 9.76 20.09 14.46
CA SER A 65 9.23 18.92 13.75
C SER A 65 8.66 19.26 12.36
N VAL A 66 9.27 20.23 11.68
CA VAL A 66 8.89 20.68 10.33
C VAL A 66 9.93 20.34 9.26
N SER A 67 9.59 20.46 7.98
CA SER A 67 10.57 20.27 6.89
C SER A 67 11.30 21.57 6.54
N VAL A 68 12.55 21.43 6.08
CA VAL A 68 13.30 22.56 5.51
C VAL A 68 12.60 23.10 4.26
N ASP A 69 12.00 22.22 3.46
CA ASP A 69 11.26 22.63 2.26
C ASP A 69 10.02 23.46 2.62
N TRP A 70 9.32 23.14 3.72
CA TRP A 70 8.23 23.98 4.22
C TRP A 70 8.72 25.31 4.79
N LEU A 71 9.83 25.30 5.54
CA LEU A 71 10.46 26.54 6.02
C LEU A 71 10.86 27.46 4.88
N LEU A 72 11.27 26.93 3.73
CA LEU A 72 11.63 27.71 2.55
C LEU A 72 10.45 27.97 1.60
N GLY A 73 9.24 27.53 1.98
CA GLY A 73 8.01 27.66 1.20
C GLY A 73 7.96 26.84 -0.11
N LEU A 74 8.88 25.89 -0.26
CA LEU A 74 8.93 24.90 -1.33
C LEU A 74 7.88 23.78 -1.16
N SER A 75 7.36 23.61 0.06
CA SER A 75 6.28 22.67 0.38
C SER A 75 5.21 23.30 1.26
N GLN A 76 3.95 22.90 1.08
CA GLN A 76 2.83 23.30 1.96
C GLN A 76 2.65 22.32 3.14
N SER A 77 3.35 21.18 3.14
CA SER A 77 3.29 20.20 4.21
C SER A 77 4.26 20.56 5.35
N GLU A 78 3.71 20.95 6.50
CA GLU A 78 4.49 21.34 7.69
C GLU A 78 5.50 20.27 8.11
N ARG A 79 5.14 18.99 8.07
CA ARG A 79 5.93 17.90 8.64
C ARG A 79 7.27 17.70 7.94
N SER A 80 8.31 17.35 8.72
CA SER A 80 9.63 16.99 8.19
C SER A 80 9.50 15.89 7.13
N LEU A 81 9.86 16.23 5.90
CA LEU A 81 10.01 15.29 4.79
C LEU A 81 11.12 14.26 5.07
N GLY A 82 11.91 14.43 6.14
CA GLY A 82 12.78 13.36 6.66
C GLY A 82 12.00 12.16 7.22
N GLU A 83 10.76 12.34 7.70
CA GLU A 83 9.87 11.26 8.12
C GLU A 83 8.81 10.90 7.06
N VAL A 84 8.53 11.78 6.09
CA VAL A 84 7.45 11.58 5.11
C VAL A 84 7.95 11.26 3.68
N ALA A 85 9.20 11.60 3.31
CA ALA A 85 9.69 11.43 1.93
C ALA A 85 10.35 10.07 1.62
N ARG A 86 10.16 9.04 2.47
CA ARG A 86 10.53 7.65 2.13
C ARG A 86 9.44 6.62 2.37
N VAL A 87 8.21 7.05 2.66
CA VAL A 87 7.21 6.13 3.20
C VAL A 87 6.26 5.61 2.13
N VAL A 88 6.07 6.31 1.03
CA VAL A 88 5.04 6.00 0.03
C VAL A 88 5.64 6.11 -1.37
N SER A 89 5.83 4.99 -2.07
CA SER A 89 6.19 4.99 -3.51
C SER A 89 4.98 4.63 -4.36
N ILE A 90 4.83 5.31 -5.49
CA ILE A 90 3.86 4.95 -6.52
C ILE A 90 4.61 4.15 -7.56
N GLU A 91 4.26 2.88 -7.71
CA GLU A 91 4.87 1.97 -8.66
C GLU A 91 3.90 1.73 -9.81
N THR A 92 4.16 2.30 -10.98
CA THR A 92 3.33 2.15 -12.17
C THR A 92 3.60 0.83 -12.88
N ALA A 93 2.52 0.12 -13.25
CA ALA A 93 2.52 -1.13 -14.01
C ALA A 93 2.68 -0.94 -15.52
N ALA A 94 3.12 0.25 -15.96
CA ALA A 94 3.07 0.66 -17.36
C ALA A 94 3.85 -0.24 -18.34
N ASP A 95 4.81 -1.07 -17.89
CA ASP A 95 5.66 -1.86 -18.79
C ASP A 95 6.08 -3.23 -18.21
N GLY A 96 5.22 -3.92 -17.43
CA GLY A 96 5.57 -5.20 -16.80
C GLY A 96 6.62 -5.10 -15.66
N ILE A 97 7.14 -3.89 -15.40
CA ILE A 97 8.13 -3.60 -14.35
C ILE A 97 7.50 -3.72 -12.95
N ALA A 98 6.24 -3.31 -12.74
CA ALA A 98 5.57 -3.48 -11.44
C ALA A 98 5.29 -4.96 -11.11
N GLU A 99 5.13 -5.81 -12.13
CA GLU A 99 4.85 -7.24 -11.98
C GLU A 99 6.10 -8.01 -11.51
N SER A 100 7.27 -7.60 -12.01
CA SER A 100 8.57 -8.03 -11.48
C SER A 100 8.74 -7.67 -10.00
N ARG A 101 8.26 -6.48 -9.59
CA ARG A 101 8.38 -6.03 -8.19
C ARG A 101 7.49 -6.79 -7.22
N LEU A 102 6.26 -7.16 -7.59
CA LEU A 102 5.43 -8.03 -6.74
C LEU A 102 6.13 -9.36 -6.47
N ALA A 103 6.67 -10.01 -7.50
CA ALA A 103 7.40 -11.27 -7.35
C ALA A 103 8.66 -11.10 -6.48
N GLU A 104 9.35 -9.97 -6.61
CA GLU A 104 10.46 -9.61 -5.72
C GLU A 104 9.99 -9.41 -4.27
N TRP A 105 8.88 -8.71 -4.04
CA TRP A 105 8.35 -8.48 -2.69
C TRP A 105 7.92 -9.78 -2.01
N HIS A 106 7.34 -10.72 -2.76
CA HIS A 106 7.07 -12.08 -2.26
C HIS A 106 8.37 -12.79 -1.86
N ARG A 107 9.43 -12.67 -2.66
CA ARG A 107 10.74 -13.28 -2.35
C ARG A 107 11.39 -12.64 -1.13
N GLU A 108 11.32 -11.33 -0.99
CA GLU A 108 11.84 -10.61 0.18
C GLU A 108 11.06 -10.94 1.46
N ALA A 109 9.79 -11.34 1.33
CA ALA A 109 8.92 -11.72 2.44
C ALA A 109 9.03 -13.20 2.83
N ILE A 110 9.95 -13.98 2.25
CA ILE A 110 10.19 -15.37 2.66
C ILE A 110 10.42 -15.45 4.18
N GLY A 111 9.77 -16.42 4.82
CA GLY A 111 9.79 -16.62 6.27
C GLY A 111 8.83 -15.71 7.05
N TYR A 112 8.15 -14.77 6.39
CA TYR A 112 7.09 -13.96 6.98
C TYR A 112 5.72 -14.32 6.44
N LYS A 113 4.70 -14.14 7.29
CA LYS A 113 3.30 -14.26 6.87
C LYS A 113 2.91 -13.14 5.91
N ILE A 114 2.32 -13.51 4.79
CA ILE A 114 1.74 -12.59 3.80
C ILE A 114 0.23 -12.50 4.01
N ARG A 115 -0.31 -11.28 4.05
CA ARG A 115 -1.74 -11.01 4.18
C ARG A 115 -2.23 -10.36 2.90
N TYR A 116 -3.22 -10.93 2.23
CA TYR A 116 -3.63 -10.51 0.91
C TYR A 116 -5.15 -10.26 0.80
N VAL A 117 -5.52 -9.06 0.34
CA VAL A 117 -6.87 -8.70 -0.08
C VAL A 117 -6.86 -8.52 -1.61
N PRO A 118 -7.41 -9.45 -2.39
CA PRO A 118 -7.38 -9.38 -3.85
C PRO A 118 -8.37 -8.35 -4.38
N ALA A 119 -8.11 -7.86 -5.60
CA ALA A 119 -9.06 -7.02 -6.32
C ALA A 119 -10.20 -7.85 -6.92
N THR A 120 -9.88 -9.01 -7.51
CA THR A 120 -10.83 -9.98 -8.08
C THR A 120 -10.71 -11.32 -7.34
N LEU A 121 -10.43 -12.41 -8.05
CA LEU A 121 -10.03 -13.69 -7.44
C LEU A 121 -8.54 -13.62 -7.08
N PRO A 122 -8.06 -14.35 -6.06
CA PRO A 122 -6.63 -14.45 -5.78
C PRO A 122 -5.89 -15.03 -6.99
N ASP A 123 -4.83 -14.36 -7.45
CA ASP A 123 -4.14 -14.70 -8.70
C ASP A 123 -3.61 -16.13 -8.71
N LEU A 124 -3.06 -16.58 -7.57
CA LEU A 124 -2.59 -17.97 -7.37
C LEU A 124 -3.70 -19.02 -7.45
N LEU A 125 -4.97 -18.65 -7.36
CA LEU A 125 -6.09 -19.59 -7.41
C LEU A 125 -6.74 -19.62 -8.80
N ARG A 126 -6.26 -18.82 -9.77
CA ARG A 126 -6.85 -18.72 -11.10
C ARG A 126 -6.34 -19.82 -12.04
N THR A 127 -7.28 -20.43 -12.74
CA THR A 127 -7.01 -21.30 -13.89
C THR A 127 -6.55 -20.48 -15.09
N GLN A 128 -5.88 -21.13 -16.04
CA GLN A 128 -5.46 -20.50 -17.28
C GLN A 128 -6.63 -19.89 -18.06
N ALA A 129 -7.80 -20.54 -18.04
CA ALA A 129 -8.99 -20.06 -18.73
C ALA A 129 -9.45 -18.69 -18.18
N VAL A 130 -9.44 -18.52 -16.86
CA VAL A 130 -9.83 -17.26 -16.21
C VAL A 130 -8.77 -16.19 -16.42
N LEU A 131 -7.48 -16.53 -16.31
CA LEU A 131 -6.38 -15.59 -16.61
C LEU A 131 -6.49 -15.05 -18.05
N ASN A 132 -6.66 -15.95 -19.02
CA ASN A 132 -6.79 -15.55 -20.43
C ASN A 132 -8.01 -14.66 -20.68
N TYR A 133 -9.09 -14.89 -19.93
CA TYR A 133 -10.31 -14.12 -20.01
C TYR A 133 -10.18 -12.72 -19.37
N GLU A 134 -9.67 -12.62 -18.15
CA GLU A 134 -9.56 -11.33 -17.44
C GLU A 134 -8.55 -10.40 -18.12
N PHE A 135 -7.48 -10.96 -18.69
CA PHE A 135 -6.46 -10.18 -19.40
C PHE A 135 -6.70 -10.13 -20.91
N ARG A 136 -7.94 -10.38 -21.37
CA ARG A 136 -8.29 -10.46 -22.80
C ARG A 136 -8.09 -9.18 -23.62
N SER A 137 -7.85 -8.06 -22.97
CA SER A 137 -7.61 -6.76 -23.62
C SER A 137 -6.12 -6.38 -23.61
N GLU A 138 -5.27 -7.15 -22.92
CA GLU A 138 -3.85 -6.86 -22.80
C GLU A 138 -3.05 -7.47 -23.95
N GLN A 139 -1.86 -6.91 -24.20
CA GLN A 139 -0.94 -7.42 -25.20
C GLN A 139 -0.52 -8.87 -24.86
N PRO A 140 -0.36 -9.78 -25.84
CA PRO A 140 -0.03 -11.18 -25.61
C PRO A 140 1.20 -11.39 -24.70
N VAL A 141 2.23 -10.56 -24.86
CA VAL A 141 3.46 -10.61 -24.05
C VAL A 141 3.19 -10.36 -22.56
N LEU A 142 2.29 -9.41 -22.25
CA LEU A 142 1.90 -9.10 -20.87
C LEU A 142 1.05 -10.23 -20.26
N ARG A 143 0.20 -10.88 -21.05
CA ARG A 143 -0.58 -12.04 -20.58
C ARG A 143 0.29 -13.24 -20.24
N ASP A 144 1.30 -13.50 -21.06
CA ASP A 144 2.23 -14.60 -20.84
C ASP A 144 3.07 -14.34 -19.58
N ALA A 145 3.48 -13.09 -19.36
CA ALA A 145 4.14 -12.66 -18.12
C ALA A 145 3.25 -12.87 -16.88
N LYS A 146 1.98 -12.45 -16.92
CA LYS A 146 1.01 -12.65 -15.83
C LYS A 146 0.69 -14.12 -15.56
N THR A 147 0.60 -14.92 -16.61
CA THR A 147 0.45 -16.38 -16.49
C THR A 147 1.67 -17.01 -15.82
N GLY A 148 2.88 -16.61 -16.24
CA GLY A 148 4.13 -17.05 -15.62
C GLY A 148 4.20 -16.65 -14.16
N GLN A 149 3.72 -15.45 -13.80
CA GLN A 149 3.69 -14.96 -12.43
C GLN A 149 2.69 -15.74 -11.56
N ALA A 150 1.47 -16.00 -12.04
CA ALA A 150 0.50 -16.81 -11.32
C ALA A 150 1.06 -18.21 -11.03
N ARG A 151 1.77 -18.80 -12.00
CA ARG A 151 2.51 -20.07 -11.81
C ARG A 151 3.65 -19.93 -10.80
N GLN A 152 4.44 -18.87 -10.86
CA GLN A 152 5.52 -18.63 -9.90
C GLN A 152 5.00 -18.40 -8.47
N GLN A 153 3.85 -17.75 -8.32
CA GLN A 153 3.17 -17.60 -7.02
C GLN A 153 2.61 -18.93 -6.53
N LEU A 154 2.02 -19.75 -7.40
CA LEU A 154 1.59 -21.10 -7.08
C LEU A 154 2.76 -21.99 -6.64
N ASP A 155 3.85 -21.99 -7.40
CA ASP A 155 5.09 -22.70 -7.07
C ASP A 155 5.72 -22.18 -5.78
N TYR A 156 5.53 -20.90 -5.46
CA TYR A 156 5.91 -20.31 -4.19
C TYR A 156 5.02 -20.83 -3.05
N SER A 157 3.70 -20.78 -3.18
CA SER A 157 2.75 -21.26 -2.16
C SER A 157 2.88 -22.75 -1.84
N ARG A 158 3.48 -23.54 -2.75
CA ARG A 158 3.81 -24.95 -2.52
C ARG A 158 5.10 -25.16 -1.71
N ARG A 159 5.86 -24.11 -1.39
CA ARG A 159 7.07 -24.20 -0.58
C ARG A 159 6.74 -24.29 0.91
N PRO A 160 7.46 -25.11 1.69
CA PRO A 160 7.20 -25.30 3.13
C PRO A 160 7.25 -24.02 3.97
N GLU A 161 7.98 -23.00 3.51
CA GLU A 161 8.23 -21.75 4.24
C GLU A 161 7.16 -20.68 3.98
N THR A 162 6.11 -20.99 3.23
CA THR A 162 5.07 -20.03 2.89
C THR A 162 3.93 -20.06 3.89
N ASP A 163 3.56 -18.89 4.40
CA ASP A 163 2.40 -18.68 5.25
C ASP A 163 1.59 -17.51 4.67
N MET A 164 0.42 -17.80 4.11
CA MET A 164 -0.40 -16.80 3.44
C MET A 164 -1.86 -16.85 3.86
N GLU A 165 -2.38 -15.70 4.28
CA GLU A 165 -3.78 -15.48 4.57
C GLU A 165 -4.39 -14.57 3.49
N ILE A 166 -5.53 -14.97 2.95
CA ILE A 166 -6.31 -14.23 1.97
C ILE A 166 -7.66 -13.91 2.59
N VAL A 167 -8.17 -12.70 2.36
CA VAL A 167 -9.55 -12.34 2.73
C VAL A 167 -10.26 -11.59 1.61
N MET A 168 -11.45 -12.06 1.23
CA MET A 168 -12.24 -11.48 0.13
C MET A 168 -13.75 -11.64 0.39
N PRO A 169 -14.62 -10.84 -0.26
CA PRO A 169 -16.06 -11.01 -0.08
C PRO A 169 -16.56 -12.28 -0.78
N TYR A 170 -17.43 -13.06 -0.12
CA TYR A 170 -17.98 -14.30 -0.72
C TYR A 170 -18.83 -14.02 -1.97
N GLN A 171 -19.38 -12.79 -2.10
CA GLN A 171 -20.15 -12.37 -3.27
C GLN A 171 -19.38 -12.54 -4.59
N ARG A 172 -18.05 -12.39 -4.57
CA ARG A 172 -17.20 -12.65 -5.74
C ARG A 172 -17.31 -14.08 -6.26
N LEU A 173 -17.45 -15.05 -5.36
CA LEU A 173 -17.61 -16.45 -5.74
C LEU A 173 -19.01 -16.72 -6.30
N TYR A 174 -20.04 -16.04 -5.81
CA TYR A 174 -21.39 -16.10 -6.39
C TYR A 174 -21.43 -15.46 -7.78
N GLU A 175 -20.79 -14.33 -7.99
CA GLU A 175 -20.64 -13.70 -9.30
C GLU A 175 -19.93 -14.62 -10.29
N LEU A 176 -18.82 -15.25 -9.87
CA LEU A 176 -18.12 -16.24 -10.69
C LEU A 176 -19.01 -17.45 -10.99
N ALA A 177 -19.70 -18.01 -10.00
CA ALA A 177 -20.55 -19.18 -10.19
C ALA A 177 -21.74 -18.88 -11.12
N SER A 178 -22.34 -17.69 -11.01
CA SER A 178 -23.47 -17.28 -11.85
C SER A 178 -23.06 -16.75 -13.22
N GLY A 179 -21.78 -16.40 -13.43
CA GLY A 179 -21.34 -15.75 -14.66
C GLY A 179 -21.86 -14.32 -14.73
N ALA A 180 -21.75 -13.58 -13.64
CA ALA A 180 -22.16 -12.19 -13.54
C ALA A 180 -20.95 -11.25 -13.48
N GLY A 181 -21.22 -9.94 -13.58
CA GLY A 181 -20.19 -8.90 -13.48
C GLY A 181 -19.13 -9.04 -14.55
N ILE A 182 -17.85 -9.02 -14.14
CA ILE A 182 -16.72 -9.13 -15.07
C ILE A 182 -16.68 -10.48 -15.80
N TRP A 183 -17.32 -11.53 -15.29
CA TRP A 183 -17.33 -12.89 -15.86
C TRP A 183 -18.57 -13.20 -16.71
N ALA A 184 -19.32 -12.18 -17.15
CA ALA A 184 -20.53 -12.35 -17.96
C ALA A 184 -20.33 -13.19 -19.23
N ASP A 185 -19.19 -13.03 -19.90
CA ASP A 185 -18.88 -13.75 -21.14
C ASP A 185 -18.03 -15.02 -20.90
N LEU A 186 -17.72 -15.37 -19.64
CA LEU A 186 -16.88 -16.52 -19.33
C LEU A 186 -17.70 -17.82 -19.44
N PRO A 187 -17.29 -18.79 -20.29
CA PRO A 187 -18.07 -20.00 -20.50
C PRO A 187 -18.32 -20.77 -19.20
N ARG A 188 -19.52 -21.34 -19.07
CA ARG A 188 -19.93 -22.13 -17.89
C ARG A 188 -18.92 -23.21 -17.50
N GLY A 189 -18.35 -23.91 -18.48
CA GLY A 189 -17.32 -24.94 -18.24
C GLY A 189 -16.05 -24.37 -17.59
N ALA A 190 -15.60 -23.18 -18.02
CA ALA A 190 -14.44 -22.52 -17.43
C ALA A 190 -14.72 -22.03 -16.00
N ARG A 191 -15.94 -21.53 -15.74
CA ARG A 191 -16.39 -21.15 -14.39
C ARG A 191 -16.44 -22.35 -13.44
N ALA A 192 -16.97 -23.48 -13.89
CA ALA A 192 -17.00 -24.72 -13.12
C ALA A 192 -15.59 -25.25 -12.81
N ALA A 193 -14.73 -25.33 -13.82
CA ALA A 193 -13.34 -25.75 -13.65
C ALA A 193 -12.57 -24.81 -12.71
N GLN A 194 -12.83 -23.50 -12.79
CA GLN A 194 -12.24 -22.53 -11.86
C GLN A 194 -12.65 -22.81 -10.41
N ILE A 195 -13.93 -23.01 -10.12
CA ILE A 195 -14.44 -23.25 -8.76
C ILE A 195 -13.88 -24.55 -8.19
N GLU A 196 -13.90 -25.62 -8.98
CA GLU A 196 -13.34 -26.92 -8.59
C GLU A 196 -11.83 -26.80 -8.27
N HIS A 197 -11.07 -26.15 -9.16
CA HIS A 197 -9.65 -25.92 -8.97
C HIS A 197 -9.34 -25.12 -7.70
N MET A 198 -10.12 -24.07 -7.42
CA MET A 198 -9.96 -23.26 -6.21
C MET A 198 -10.17 -24.10 -4.95
N ALA A 199 -11.24 -24.90 -4.90
CA ALA A 199 -11.53 -25.72 -3.74
C ALA A 199 -10.44 -26.78 -3.50
N GLN A 200 -9.98 -27.45 -4.57
CA GLN A 200 -8.91 -28.45 -4.49
C GLN A 200 -7.60 -27.84 -3.98
N LEU A 201 -7.17 -26.70 -4.51
CA LEU A 201 -5.94 -26.04 -4.06
C LEU A 201 -6.00 -25.55 -2.62
N LEU A 202 -7.15 -25.03 -2.18
CA LEU A 202 -7.32 -24.56 -0.81
C LEU A 202 -7.31 -25.71 0.19
N ASP A 203 -7.84 -26.87 -0.19
CA ASP A 203 -7.78 -28.09 0.63
C ASP A 203 -6.35 -28.66 0.67
N GLU A 204 -5.67 -28.73 -0.48
CA GLU A 204 -4.30 -29.23 -0.61
C GLU A 204 -3.28 -28.37 0.17
N LEU A 205 -3.42 -27.05 0.11
CA LEU A 205 -2.46 -26.10 0.68
C LEU A 205 -2.83 -25.68 2.11
N TYR A 206 -3.85 -26.26 2.73
CA TYR A 206 -4.16 -25.99 4.13
C TYR A 206 -3.16 -26.71 5.06
N PRO A 207 -2.60 -26.06 6.11
CA PRO A 207 -2.93 -24.74 6.64
C PRO A 207 -2.02 -23.58 6.18
N THR A 208 -1.10 -23.81 5.25
CA THR A 208 -0.14 -22.77 4.79
C THR A 208 -0.81 -21.70 3.95
N LEU A 209 -1.87 -22.04 3.21
CA LEU A 209 -2.75 -21.13 2.49
C LEU A 209 -4.14 -21.10 3.13
N ARG A 210 -4.61 -19.90 3.52
CA ARG A 210 -5.89 -19.75 4.23
C ARG A 210 -6.76 -18.68 3.58
N LEU A 211 -7.94 -19.07 3.13
CA LEU A 211 -8.93 -18.14 2.55
C LEU A 211 -10.08 -17.88 3.52
N PHE A 212 -10.27 -16.62 3.90
CA PHE A 212 -11.40 -16.16 4.69
C PHE A 212 -12.39 -15.44 3.80
N LEU A 213 -13.69 -15.70 4.00
CA LEU A 213 -14.73 -15.03 3.23
C LEU A 213 -15.66 -14.22 4.14
N TYR A 214 -15.72 -12.92 3.88
CA TYR A 214 -16.59 -11.99 4.59
C TYR A 214 -17.77 -11.55 3.75
N ASP A 215 -18.75 -10.92 4.39
CA ASP A 215 -19.89 -10.32 3.72
C ASP A 215 -19.54 -8.92 3.20
N GLY A 216 -19.46 -8.77 1.88
CA GLY A 216 -19.16 -7.50 1.20
C GLY A 216 -20.19 -6.38 1.44
N ILE A 217 -21.40 -6.69 1.93
CA ILE A 217 -22.38 -5.68 2.33
C ILE A 217 -22.03 -5.12 3.71
N LYS A 218 -21.51 -5.96 4.62
CA LYS A 218 -21.17 -5.56 5.99
C LYS A 218 -19.83 -4.83 6.08
N ALA A 219 -18.91 -5.10 5.16
CA ALA A 219 -17.61 -4.46 5.11
C ALA A 219 -17.11 -4.31 3.68
N TYR A 220 -16.33 -3.26 3.43
CA TYR A 220 -15.64 -3.03 2.18
C TYR A 220 -14.13 -2.89 2.42
N SER A 221 -13.29 -3.44 1.55
CA SER A 221 -11.85 -3.20 1.58
C SER A 221 -11.33 -2.89 0.18
N ALA A 222 -10.45 -1.89 0.10
CA ALA A 222 -9.57 -1.77 -1.05
C ALA A 222 -8.63 -2.99 -1.12
N PRO A 223 -8.10 -3.34 -2.32
CA PRO A 223 -7.17 -4.45 -2.45
C PRO A 223 -5.77 -4.04 -1.99
N PHE A 224 -5.14 -4.88 -1.18
CA PHE A 224 -3.79 -4.65 -0.69
C PHE A 224 -3.10 -5.95 -0.24
N THR A 225 -1.78 -5.91 -0.17
CA THR A 225 -0.96 -7.01 0.34
C THR A 225 -0.01 -6.49 1.42
N VAL A 226 0.06 -7.15 2.57
CA VAL A 226 1.05 -6.89 3.62
C VAL A 226 2.11 -7.99 3.59
N PHE A 227 3.36 -7.59 3.40
CA PHE A 227 4.52 -8.45 3.29
C PHE A 227 5.28 -8.47 4.63
N GLY A 228 4.73 -9.19 5.61
CA GLY A 228 5.26 -9.22 6.97
C GLY A 228 5.41 -7.80 7.57
N PRO A 229 6.48 -7.55 8.35
CA PRO A 229 6.75 -6.21 8.89
C PRO A 229 7.47 -5.28 7.88
N LYS A 230 7.76 -5.75 6.66
CA LYS A 230 8.65 -5.04 5.73
C LYS A 230 7.95 -3.92 4.97
N ARG A 231 6.75 -4.21 4.45
CA ARG A 231 5.96 -3.27 3.64
C ARG A 231 4.51 -3.72 3.47
N ALA A 232 3.69 -2.81 2.98
CA ALA A 232 2.41 -3.15 2.38
C ALA A 232 2.24 -2.45 1.03
N ALA A 233 1.52 -3.07 0.10
CA ALA A 233 1.25 -2.53 -1.22
C ALA A 233 -0.25 -2.45 -1.43
N ILE A 234 -0.78 -1.26 -1.68
CA ILE A 234 -2.20 -1.04 -1.97
C ILE A 234 -2.36 -0.91 -3.48
N TYR A 235 -3.27 -1.68 -4.05
CA TYR A 235 -3.52 -1.67 -5.50
C TYR A 235 -4.49 -0.54 -5.87
N ILE A 236 -4.08 0.31 -6.82
CA ILE A 236 -4.85 1.47 -7.29
C ILE A 236 -4.96 1.39 -8.82
N GLY A 237 -5.39 0.24 -9.34
CA GLY A 237 -5.51 0.01 -10.78
C GLY A 237 -4.16 -0.23 -11.43
N GLU A 238 -3.67 0.66 -12.27
CA GLU A 238 -2.40 0.43 -12.99
C GLU A 238 -1.16 0.69 -12.13
N MET A 239 -1.29 0.86 -10.82
CA MET A 239 -0.16 1.14 -9.94
C MET A 239 -0.36 0.61 -8.53
N TYR A 240 0.75 0.45 -7.81
CA TYR A 240 0.77 0.16 -6.39
C TYR A 240 1.23 1.37 -5.58
N LEU A 241 0.49 1.66 -4.52
CA LEU A 241 0.94 2.54 -3.46
C LEU A 241 1.66 1.69 -2.40
N VAL A 242 2.98 1.78 -2.35
CA VAL A 242 3.81 0.97 -1.46
C VAL A 242 4.10 1.75 -0.20
N VAL A 243 3.72 1.22 0.95
CA VAL A 243 3.99 1.81 2.27
C VAL A 243 5.03 1.00 3.04
N ASN A 244 6.05 1.69 3.55
CA ASN A 244 7.14 1.07 4.32
C ASN A 244 7.17 1.49 5.80
N ALA A 245 6.37 2.48 6.22
CA ALA A 245 6.36 2.90 7.61
C ALA A 245 5.66 1.88 8.51
N VAL A 246 6.28 1.58 9.65
CA VAL A 246 5.82 0.58 10.63
C VAL A 246 4.40 0.87 11.10
N GLU A 247 4.06 2.13 11.37
CA GLU A 247 2.71 2.55 11.78
C GLU A 247 1.65 2.26 10.71
N HIS A 248 1.93 2.53 9.44
CA HIS A 248 1.01 2.24 8.33
C HIS A 248 0.87 0.73 8.08
N ILE A 249 1.97 -0.02 8.16
CA ILE A 249 1.95 -1.49 8.05
C ILE A 249 1.09 -2.09 9.18
N ARG A 250 1.23 -1.59 10.42
CA ARG A 250 0.41 -2.01 11.56
C ARG A 250 -1.07 -1.68 11.36
N ALA A 251 -1.38 -0.49 10.85
CA ALA A 251 -2.76 -0.10 10.55
C ALA A 251 -3.40 -1.02 9.50
N LEU A 252 -2.70 -1.34 8.41
CA LEU A 252 -3.17 -2.26 7.37
C LEU A 252 -3.27 -3.70 7.88
N THR A 253 -2.33 -4.15 8.72
CA THR A 253 -2.40 -5.44 9.40
C THR A 253 -3.64 -5.53 10.29
N SER A 254 -3.90 -4.51 11.11
CA SER A 254 -5.09 -4.44 11.97
C SER A 254 -6.39 -4.43 11.15
N ARG A 255 -6.40 -3.71 10.02
CA ARG A 255 -7.52 -3.72 9.08
C ARG A 255 -7.79 -5.12 8.53
N PHE A 256 -6.73 -5.84 8.14
CA PHE A 256 -6.82 -7.21 7.67
C PHE A 256 -7.35 -8.17 8.74
N ASP A 257 -6.80 -8.10 9.96
CA ASP A 257 -7.22 -8.95 11.08
C ASP A 257 -8.69 -8.69 11.45
N HIS A 258 -9.18 -7.45 11.31
CA HIS A 258 -10.59 -7.14 11.45
C HIS A 258 -11.45 -7.84 10.39
N LEU A 259 -11.01 -7.87 9.12
CA LEU A 259 -11.72 -8.59 8.05
C LEU A 259 -11.80 -10.09 8.34
N ILE A 260 -10.73 -10.70 8.86
CA ILE A 260 -10.76 -12.10 9.33
C ILE A 260 -11.80 -12.27 10.44
N ARG A 261 -11.82 -11.37 11.43
CA ARG A 261 -12.72 -11.48 12.59
C ARG A 261 -14.20 -11.44 12.21
N ILE A 262 -14.55 -10.68 11.17
CA ILE A 262 -15.93 -10.60 10.66
C ILE A 262 -16.24 -11.61 9.55
N ALA A 263 -15.26 -12.42 9.15
CA ALA A 263 -15.45 -13.42 8.11
C ALA A 263 -16.54 -14.42 8.52
N SER A 264 -17.50 -14.63 7.64
CA SER A 264 -18.61 -15.58 7.87
C SER A 264 -18.16 -17.02 7.62
N ILE A 265 -17.20 -17.19 6.71
CA ILE A 265 -16.62 -18.49 6.35
C ILE A 265 -15.13 -18.44 6.68
N SER A 266 -14.72 -19.37 7.54
CA SER A 266 -13.34 -19.56 7.99
C SER A 266 -12.55 -20.41 6.99
N ALA A 267 -11.22 -20.36 7.08
CA ALA A 267 -10.33 -21.03 6.14
C ALA A 267 -10.54 -22.54 6.03
N ASP A 268 -10.82 -23.23 7.13
CA ASP A 268 -11.13 -24.66 7.18
C ASP A 268 -12.46 -25.03 6.48
N ARG A 269 -13.39 -24.08 6.38
CA ARG A 269 -14.70 -24.28 5.74
C ARG A 269 -14.77 -23.74 4.31
N ALA A 270 -13.76 -22.96 3.88
CA ALA A 270 -13.75 -22.33 2.57
C ALA A 270 -13.78 -23.34 1.41
N PRO A 271 -12.99 -24.45 1.40
CA PRO A 271 -13.06 -25.44 0.32
C PRO A 271 -14.46 -26.05 0.18
N ALA A 272 -15.06 -26.47 1.30
CA ALA A 272 -16.40 -27.06 1.31
C ALA A 272 -17.48 -26.07 0.85
N PHE A 273 -17.40 -24.81 1.26
CA PHE A 273 -18.30 -23.76 0.80
C PHE A 273 -18.19 -23.54 -0.72
N ILE A 274 -16.97 -23.45 -1.26
CA ILE A 274 -16.72 -23.25 -2.68
C ILE A 274 -17.30 -24.42 -3.52
N ASN A 275 -17.11 -25.66 -3.06
CA ASN A 275 -17.65 -26.86 -3.74
C ASN A 275 -19.19 -26.91 -3.77
N GLN A 276 -19.88 -26.20 -2.87
CA GLN A 276 -21.34 -26.15 -2.85
C GLN A 276 -21.93 -25.12 -3.83
N LEU A 277 -21.10 -24.28 -4.43
CA LEU A 277 -21.56 -23.26 -5.37
C LEU A 277 -22.06 -23.91 -6.66
N LYS A 278 -23.29 -23.58 -7.05
CA LYS A 278 -23.89 -24.08 -8.29
C LYS A 278 -23.53 -23.14 -9.44
N VAL A 279 -22.89 -23.69 -10.47
CA VAL A 279 -22.59 -22.94 -11.69
C VAL A 279 -23.78 -22.97 -12.64
N THR A 280 -24.42 -21.82 -12.78
CA THR A 280 -25.58 -21.59 -13.68
C THR A 280 -25.14 -21.18 -15.08
#